data_AF-A0A7S1J390-F1
#
_entry.id   AF-A0A7S1J390-F1
#
_cell.length_a   1.000
_cell.length_b   1.000
_cell.length_c   1.000
_cell.angle_alpha   90.00
_cell.angle_beta   90.00
_cell.angle_gamma   90.00
#
_symmetry.space_group_name_H-M   'P 1'
#
loop_
_entity.id
_entity.type
_entity.pdbx_description
1 polymer ?
#
loop_
_entity_poly.entity_id
_entity_poly.type
_entity_poly.pdbx_seq_one_letter_code
_entity_poly.pdbx_strand_id
1 'polypeptide(L)'
;FFRTMHDDVVTVPAHLFSRLLYANPVCMLTAFSDDSSRASLMIISWVTAIDNHGLFFASINMKRFTAKTLMAKEEADFVLSVPVQGMEAVLKEIGKCSSEDTNKFCAFGISCCRPGWMPLSEAERRVVAGSGQTDDVGQTDDAAITPTIDPIQDLSTVLAPDRNPLPATDCPPASNPTSCSTQTHDPVDAPSHTLTPTTNPNLAATPKPAAAPEESDRKPRDGKQKKRHKKVSGSPPEHLATQSATAIR
;
A
#
# COMPACT_ATOMS: atom_id res chain seq x y z
N PHE A 1 -16.19 1.61 32.17
CA PHE A 1 -16.20 0.72 30.99
C PHE A 1 -14.93 0.97 30.19
N PHE A 2 -13.83 0.30 30.54
CA PHE A 2 -12.63 0.28 29.70
C PHE A 2 -12.82 -0.88 28.73
N ARG A 3 -13.27 -0.57 27.51
CA ARG A 3 -13.27 -1.52 26.40
C ARG A 3 -11.82 -1.73 26.02
N THR A 4 -11.31 -2.94 26.20
CA THR A 4 -10.01 -3.35 25.66
C THR A 4 -10.07 -3.13 24.14
N MET A 5 -9.21 -2.25 23.60
CA MET A 5 -9.21 -1.87 22.18
C MET A 5 -8.96 -3.03 21.19
N HIS A 6 -8.79 -4.27 21.67
CA HIS A 6 -8.45 -5.43 20.87
C HIS A 6 -9.65 -6.32 20.50
N ASP A 7 -10.85 -6.07 21.02
CA ASP A 7 -12.02 -6.92 20.75
C ASP A 7 -12.65 -6.67 19.36
N ASP A 8 -12.20 -5.65 18.62
CA ASP A 8 -12.77 -5.27 17.33
C ASP A 8 -11.95 -5.80 16.12
N VAL A 9 -10.88 -6.55 16.35
CA VAL A 9 -10.05 -7.13 15.27
C VAL A 9 -10.60 -8.49 14.86
N VAL A 10 -11.04 -8.61 13.60
CA VAL A 10 -11.50 -9.87 13.03
C VAL A 10 -10.38 -10.54 12.25
N THR A 11 -9.92 -11.69 12.74
CA THR A 11 -8.97 -12.53 12.01
C THR A 11 -9.70 -13.28 10.90
N VAL A 12 -9.26 -13.06 9.66
CA VAL A 12 -9.81 -13.76 8.49
C VAL A 12 -9.15 -15.13 8.37
N PRO A 13 -9.90 -16.22 8.12
CA PRO A 13 -9.31 -17.51 7.79
C PRO A 13 -8.42 -17.46 6.54
N ALA A 14 -7.31 -18.19 6.53
CA ALA A 14 -6.32 -18.13 5.44
C ALA A 14 -6.88 -18.40 4.03
N HIS A 15 -7.85 -19.32 3.92
CA HIS A 15 -8.53 -19.64 2.66
C HIS A 15 -9.49 -18.55 2.17
N LEU A 16 -9.55 -17.39 2.85
CA LEU A 16 -10.37 -16.24 2.48
C LEU A 16 -9.54 -14.96 2.33
N PHE A 17 -8.21 -15.03 2.47
CA PHE A 17 -7.34 -13.85 2.47
C PHE A 17 -7.49 -13.01 1.21
N SER A 18 -7.54 -13.66 0.05
CA SER A 18 -7.64 -12.95 -1.23
C SER A 18 -8.99 -12.30 -1.49
N ARG A 19 -10.04 -12.62 -0.71
CA ARG A 19 -11.37 -12.00 -0.89
C ARG A 19 -11.34 -10.50 -0.68
N LEU A 20 -10.41 -10.00 0.13
CA LEU A 20 -10.19 -8.56 0.30
C LEU A 20 -9.78 -7.87 -1.01
N LEU A 21 -9.15 -8.61 -1.93
CA LEU A 21 -8.65 -8.09 -3.20
C LEU A 21 -9.64 -8.25 -4.35
N TYR A 22 -10.77 -8.94 -4.16
CA TYR A 22 -11.75 -9.21 -5.23
C TYR A 22 -12.46 -7.95 -5.72
N ALA A 23 -12.64 -6.97 -4.83
CA ALA A 23 -13.14 -5.65 -5.20
C ALA A 23 -12.10 -4.80 -5.97
N ASN A 24 -10.90 -5.35 -6.20
CA ASN A 24 -9.74 -4.65 -6.76
C ASN A 24 -9.48 -3.29 -6.08
N PRO A 25 -9.29 -3.28 -4.74
CA PRO A 25 -9.09 -2.04 -4.01
C PRO A 25 -7.75 -1.39 -4.36
N VAL A 26 -7.66 -0.09 -4.15
CA VAL A 26 -6.37 0.59 -4.00
C VAL A 26 -5.78 0.18 -2.67
N CYS A 27 -4.53 -0.27 -2.64
CA CYS A 27 -3.85 -0.73 -1.43
C CYS A 27 -2.66 0.17 -1.08
N MET A 28 -2.30 0.15 0.20
CA MET A 28 -0.99 0.58 0.70
C MET A 28 -0.07 -0.64 0.77
N LEU A 29 1.06 -0.58 0.08
CA LEU A 29 2.11 -1.59 0.15
C LEU A 29 3.25 -1.07 1.01
N THR A 30 3.47 -1.74 2.12
CA THR A 30 4.59 -1.49 3.04
C THR A 30 5.63 -2.59 2.86
N ALA A 31 6.90 -2.22 2.72
CA ALA A 31 8.02 -3.18 2.68
C ALA A 31 9.15 -2.70 3.58
N PHE A 32 9.83 -3.64 4.23
CA PHE A 32 10.92 -3.35 5.18
C PHE A 32 12.28 -3.76 4.61
N SER A 33 13.28 -2.90 4.83
CA SER A 33 14.68 -3.19 4.52
C SER A 33 15.27 -4.27 5.45
N ASP A 34 16.37 -4.88 5.07
CA ASP A 34 17.07 -6.00 5.75
C ASP A 34 17.56 -5.63 7.13
N ASP A 35 18.17 -4.47 7.22
CA ASP A 35 18.58 -3.85 8.47
C ASP A 35 17.40 -3.43 9.34
N SER A 36 16.16 -3.57 8.84
CA SER A 36 14.95 -3.01 9.44
C SER A 36 15.14 -1.53 9.80
N SER A 37 16.07 -0.82 9.17
CA SER A 37 16.37 0.58 9.49
C SER A 37 15.39 1.51 8.78
N ARG A 38 14.83 1.03 7.67
CA ARG A 38 13.95 1.79 6.80
C ARG A 38 12.75 0.96 6.38
N ALA A 39 11.57 1.56 6.52
CA ALA A 39 10.34 1.09 5.95
C ALA A 39 9.98 1.94 4.73
N SER A 40 9.51 1.30 3.67
CA SER A 40 8.98 1.97 2.48
C SER A 40 7.47 1.84 2.45
N LEU A 41 6.78 2.91 2.06
CA LEU A 41 5.33 2.92 1.85
C LEU A 41 4.99 3.43 0.45
N MET A 42 4.16 2.71 -0.28
CA MET A 42 3.62 3.17 -1.56
C MET A 42 2.14 2.85 -1.72
N ILE A 43 1.48 3.60 -2.59
CA ILE A 43 0.13 3.27 -3.05
C ILE A 43 0.23 2.39 -4.29
N ILE A 44 -0.52 1.30 -4.33
CA ILE A 44 -0.57 0.34 -5.43
C ILE A 44 -2.02 0.01 -5.77
N SER A 45 -2.35 -0.04 -7.06
CA SER A 45 -3.68 -0.42 -7.55
C SER A 45 -3.66 -1.51 -8.62
N TRP A 46 -2.46 -1.92 -9.05
CA TRP A 46 -2.26 -2.98 -10.03
C TRP A 46 -2.00 -4.27 -9.28
N VAL A 47 -3.04 -4.77 -8.60
CA VAL A 47 -3.02 -5.96 -7.77
C VAL A 47 -4.13 -6.89 -8.24
N THR A 48 -3.88 -8.20 -8.32
CA THR A 48 -4.89 -9.18 -8.70
C THR A 48 -4.69 -10.47 -7.90
N ALA A 49 -5.71 -10.90 -7.17
CA ALA A 49 -5.69 -12.20 -6.52
C ALA A 49 -5.53 -13.33 -7.54
N ILE A 50 -4.64 -14.28 -7.25
CA ILE A 50 -4.41 -15.48 -8.06
C ILE A 50 -5.29 -16.62 -7.53
N ASP A 51 -5.36 -16.78 -6.21
CA ASP A 51 -6.15 -17.82 -5.55
C ASP A 51 -6.90 -17.27 -4.33
N ASN A 52 -7.43 -18.16 -3.49
CA ASN A 52 -8.13 -17.81 -2.24
C ASN A 52 -7.22 -17.76 -1.00
N HIS A 53 -5.98 -18.22 -1.10
CA HIS A 53 -5.05 -18.42 0.02
C HIS A 53 -4.10 -17.24 0.25
N GLY A 54 -4.34 -16.11 -0.41
CA GLY A 54 -3.51 -14.91 -0.33
C GLY A 54 -2.43 -14.84 -1.41
N LEU A 55 -2.39 -15.75 -2.39
CA LEU A 55 -1.53 -15.54 -3.56
C LEU A 55 -2.14 -14.42 -4.42
N PHE A 56 -1.32 -13.43 -4.75
CA PHE A 56 -1.69 -12.35 -5.64
C PHE A 56 -0.52 -11.97 -6.54
N PHE A 57 -0.84 -11.38 -7.69
CA PHE A 57 0.10 -10.74 -8.59
C PHE A 57 0.03 -9.22 -8.40
N ALA A 58 1.17 -8.55 -8.39
CA ALA A 58 1.23 -7.09 -8.37
C ALA A 58 2.24 -6.56 -9.38
N SER A 59 1.90 -5.46 -10.06
CA SER A 59 2.81 -4.75 -10.95
C SER A 59 3.41 -3.53 -10.26
N ILE A 60 4.73 -3.51 -10.09
CA ILE A 60 5.46 -2.43 -9.42
C ILE A 60 6.49 -1.85 -10.39
N ASN A 61 6.50 -0.53 -10.52
CA ASN A 61 7.52 0.16 -11.31
C ASN A 61 8.88 0.07 -10.59
N MET A 62 9.89 -0.49 -11.27
CA MET A 62 11.26 -0.68 -10.75
C MET A 62 11.97 0.60 -10.31
N LYS A 63 11.52 1.77 -10.78
CA LYS A 63 12.07 3.07 -10.33
C LYS A 63 11.58 3.45 -8.93
N ARG A 64 10.56 2.79 -8.38
CA ARG A 64 10.04 3.07 -7.04
C ARG A 64 11.01 2.54 -6.00
N PHE A 65 11.22 3.32 -4.93
CA PHE A 65 12.04 2.91 -3.80
C PHE A 65 11.59 1.56 -3.21
N THR A 66 10.28 1.33 -3.09
CA THR A 66 9.71 0.06 -2.63
C THR A 66 10.11 -1.14 -3.49
N ALA A 67 10.30 -0.97 -4.81
CA ALA A 67 10.80 -2.06 -5.64
C ALA A 67 12.25 -2.42 -5.28
N LYS A 68 13.11 -1.41 -5.04
CA LYS A 68 14.48 -1.64 -4.57
C LYS A 68 14.47 -2.40 -3.22
N THR A 69 13.58 -2.02 -2.30
CA THR A 69 13.41 -2.70 -1.00
C THR A 69 12.96 -4.15 -1.15
N LEU A 70 11.97 -4.42 -2.00
CA LEU A 70 11.46 -5.78 -2.24
C LEU A 70 12.47 -6.67 -2.95
N MET A 71 13.34 -6.12 -3.81
CA MET A 71 14.35 -6.89 -4.53
C MET A 71 15.67 -7.05 -3.76
N ALA A 72 15.81 -6.38 -2.61
CA ALA A 72 17.01 -6.50 -1.78
C ALA A 72 17.13 -7.90 -1.15
N LYS A 73 16.00 -8.58 -0.93
CA LYS A 73 15.93 -9.95 -0.41
C LYS A 73 15.30 -10.91 -1.42
N GLU A 74 15.69 -12.18 -1.33
CA GLU A 74 14.93 -13.27 -1.95
C GLU A 74 13.57 -13.47 -1.26
N GLU A 75 13.52 -13.31 0.07
CA GLU A 75 12.30 -13.41 0.90
C GLU A 75 11.98 -12.04 1.51
N ALA A 76 11.39 -11.16 0.70
CA ALA A 76 11.04 -9.82 1.16
C ALA A 76 9.71 -9.83 1.93
N ASP A 77 9.75 -9.40 3.18
CA ASP A 77 8.55 -9.15 3.98
C ASP A 77 7.84 -7.88 3.52
N PHE A 78 6.52 -8.00 3.32
CA PHE A 78 5.67 -6.87 3.00
C PHE A 78 4.31 -7.00 3.67
N VAL A 79 3.62 -5.87 3.79
CA VAL A 79 2.24 -5.80 4.27
C VAL A 79 1.41 -5.06 3.24
N LEU A 80 0.29 -5.67 2.86
CA LEU A 80 -0.71 -5.05 2.00
C LEU A 80 -1.91 -4.62 2.85
N SER A 81 -2.11 -3.31 2.98
CA SER A 81 -3.21 -2.73 3.77
C SER A 81 -4.25 -2.10 2.84
N VAL A 82 -5.53 -2.38 3.09
CA VAL A 82 -6.64 -1.75 2.36
C VAL A 82 -7.10 -0.52 3.14
N PRO A 83 -6.91 0.71 2.60
CA PRO A 83 -7.39 1.93 3.23
C PRO A 83 -8.92 1.99 3.21
N VAL A 84 -9.47 2.75 4.16
CA VAL A 84 -10.91 2.96 4.30
C VAL A 84 -11.36 4.26 3.64
N GLN A 85 -12.67 4.41 3.47
CA GLN A 85 -13.29 5.65 3.02
C GLN A 85 -12.86 6.84 3.91
N GLY A 86 -12.55 7.97 3.29
CA GLY A 86 -12.06 9.18 3.96
C GLY A 86 -10.54 9.33 3.98
N MET A 87 -9.78 8.29 3.60
CA MET A 87 -8.32 8.36 3.49
C MET A 87 -7.81 8.83 2.11
N GLU A 88 -8.70 9.15 1.16
CA GLU A 88 -8.34 9.39 -0.24
C GLU A 88 -7.33 10.53 -0.41
N ALA A 89 -7.49 11.60 0.38
CA ALA A 89 -6.56 12.73 0.38
C ALA A 89 -5.15 12.30 0.84
N VAL A 90 -5.08 11.49 1.90
CA VAL A 90 -3.81 10.96 2.44
C VAL A 90 -3.14 10.04 1.43
N LEU A 91 -3.89 9.13 0.80
CA LEU A 91 -3.37 8.24 -0.24
C LEU A 91 -2.80 9.02 -1.43
N LYS A 92 -3.50 10.09 -1.84
CA LYS A 92 -3.04 10.95 -2.93
C LYS A 92 -1.72 11.64 -2.60
N GLU A 93 -1.53 12.13 -1.37
CA GLU A 93 -0.26 12.74 -0.96
C GLU A 93 0.87 11.70 -0.82
N ILE A 94 0.59 10.52 -0.26
CA ILE A 94 1.56 9.40 -0.21
C ILE A 94 2.05 9.02 -1.62
N GLY A 95 1.15 9.03 -2.60
CA GLY A 95 1.44 8.68 -3.99
C GLY A 95 2.33 9.69 -4.74
N LYS A 96 2.38 10.95 -4.28
CA LYS A 96 3.15 12.03 -4.90
C LYS A 96 4.62 12.06 -4.49
N CYS A 97 4.97 11.52 -3.31
CA CYS A 97 6.33 11.55 -2.79
C CYS A 97 7.03 10.17 -2.85
N SER A 98 8.36 10.18 -2.74
CA SER A 98 9.17 8.97 -2.62
C SER A 98 9.44 8.63 -1.16
N SER A 99 9.53 7.34 -0.83
CA SER A 99 10.00 6.88 0.49
C SER A 99 11.53 6.93 0.61
N GLU A 100 12.21 7.28 -0.48
CA GLU A 100 13.66 7.48 -0.51
C GLU A 100 14.05 8.75 0.27
N ASP A 101 13.25 9.81 0.16
CA ASP A 101 13.56 11.15 0.70
C ASP A 101 12.75 11.49 1.95
N THR A 102 11.66 10.77 2.23
CA THR A 102 10.73 11.13 3.29
C THR A 102 10.20 9.90 4.00
N ASN A 103 10.24 9.93 5.34
CA ASN A 103 9.52 8.96 6.14
C ASN A 103 8.01 9.26 6.08
N LYS A 104 7.32 8.52 5.21
CA LYS A 104 5.89 8.69 4.98
C LYS A 104 5.01 8.35 6.19
N PHE A 105 5.47 7.45 7.06
CA PHE A 105 4.70 7.08 8.24
C PHE A 105 4.54 8.29 9.18
N CYS A 106 5.65 8.97 9.45
CA CYS A 106 5.63 10.21 10.24
C CYS A 106 4.95 11.36 9.53
N ALA A 107 5.30 11.59 8.25
CA ALA A 107 4.80 12.73 7.49
C ALA A 107 3.27 12.73 7.35
N PHE A 108 2.65 11.55 7.31
CA PHE A 108 1.20 11.40 7.16
C PHE A 108 0.49 10.88 8.42
N GLY A 109 1.20 10.77 9.55
CA GLY A 109 0.63 10.31 10.82
C GLY A 109 0.05 8.90 10.77
N ILE A 110 0.67 7.99 9.99
CA ILE A 110 0.21 6.61 9.82
C ILE A 110 0.73 5.78 10.98
N SER A 111 -0.18 5.30 11.83
CA SER A 111 0.14 4.37 12.90
C SER A 111 0.54 3.01 12.33
N CYS A 112 1.63 2.44 12.84
CA CYS A 112 2.07 1.10 12.48
C CYS A 112 1.84 0.12 13.62
N CYS A 113 1.62 -1.15 13.26
CA CYS A 113 1.51 -2.27 14.18
C CYS A 113 2.20 -3.50 13.55
N ARG A 114 2.49 -4.50 14.38
CA ARG A 114 2.92 -5.82 13.92
C ARG A 114 1.70 -6.60 13.38
N PRO A 115 1.91 -7.65 12.57
CA PRO A 115 0.84 -8.53 12.14
C PRO A 115 -0.05 -8.97 13.31
N GLY A 116 -1.36 -9.07 13.08
CA GLY A 116 -2.33 -9.35 14.13
C GLY A 116 -2.62 -8.17 15.06
N TRP A 117 -2.36 -6.93 14.61
CA TRP A 117 -2.61 -5.70 15.38
C TRP A 117 -1.84 -5.63 16.70
N MET A 118 -0.72 -6.35 16.77
CA MET A 118 0.15 -6.32 17.95
C MET A 118 0.91 -4.98 17.99
N PRO A 119 1.15 -4.41 19.18
CA PRO A 119 1.92 -3.18 19.29
C PRO A 119 3.35 -3.39 18.81
N LEU A 120 3.91 -2.38 18.15
CA LEU A 120 5.35 -2.35 17.85
C LEU A 120 6.15 -2.32 19.15
N SER A 121 7.29 -3.01 19.16
CA SER A 121 8.33 -2.82 20.18
C SER A 121 8.88 -1.39 20.11
N GLU A 122 9.58 -0.96 21.16
CA GLU A 122 10.17 0.37 21.19
C GLU A 122 11.24 0.58 20.11
N ALA A 123 12.02 -0.46 19.81
CA ALA A 123 13.00 -0.43 18.72
C ALA A 123 12.33 -0.25 17.36
N GLU A 124 11.28 -1.02 17.06
CA GLU A 124 10.51 -0.89 15.81
C GLU A 124 9.80 0.47 15.72
N ARG A 125 9.30 1.01 16.84
CA ARG A 125 8.72 2.37 16.86
C ARG A 125 9.74 3.43 16.47
N ARG A 126 11.00 3.31 16.91
CA ARG A 126 12.07 4.26 16.55
C ARG A 126 12.38 4.22 15.05
N VAL A 127 12.47 3.01 14.49
CA VAL A 127 12.62 2.79 13.04
C VAL A 127 11.49 3.47 12.28
N VAL A 128 10.23 3.19 12.64
CA VAL A 128 9.05 3.76 11.97
C VAL A 128 8.96 5.26 12.20
N ALA A 129 9.35 5.77 13.36
CA ALA A 129 9.41 7.19 13.66
C ALA A 129 10.51 7.93 12.87
N GLY A 130 11.37 7.19 12.16
CA GLY A 130 12.52 7.77 11.48
C GLY A 130 13.39 8.56 12.43
N SER A 131 13.53 8.09 13.68
CA SER A 131 14.39 8.74 14.67
C SER A 131 15.75 8.89 14.01
N GLY A 132 16.08 10.15 13.70
CA GLY A 132 17.10 10.50 12.75
C GLY A 132 18.35 9.67 12.98
N GLN A 133 18.82 9.06 11.90
CA GLN A 133 20.24 9.11 11.64
C GLN A 133 20.57 10.60 11.54
N THR A 134 20.70 11.27 12.69
CA THR A 134 21.62 12.39 12.80
C THR A 134 22.93 11.72 12.47
N ASP A 135 23.35 11.86 11.21
CA ASP A 135 24.73 11.60 10.86
C ASP A 135 25.55 12.22 12.00
N ASP A 136 26.28 11.36 12.68
CA ASP A 136 27.31 11.71 13.64
C ASP A 136 28.32 12.56 12.86
N VAL A 137 27.98 13.84 12.67
CA VAL A 137 28.87 14.88 12.21
C VAL A 137 29.88 14.97 13.33
N GLY A 138 30.99 14.29 13.11
CA GLY A 138 32.04 14.06 14.07
C GLY A 138 32.21 15.25 14.99
N GLN A 139 32.02 14.98 16.28
CA GLN A 139 32.45 15.84 17.36
C GLN A 139 33.97 15.95 17.25
N THR A 140 34.45 16.93 16.48
CA THR A 140 35.82 17.41 16.60
C THR A 140 35.90 18.10 17.93
N ASP A 141 36.58 17.47 18.88
CA ASP A 141 37.01 18.04 20.14
C ASP A 141 37.91 19.25 19.89
N ASP A 142 37.33 20.42 19.60
CA ASP A 142 38.02 21.69 19.66
C ASP A 142 37.48 22.53 20.82
N ALA A 143 38.41 22.84 21.70
CA ALA A 143 38.22 23.40 23.01
C ALA A 143 37.67 24.84 23.02
N ALA A 144 36.95 25.14 24.10
CA ALA A 144 36.81 26.44 24.75
C ALA A 144 36.09 27.57 23.98
N ILE A 145 34.93 27.98 24.50
CA ILE A 145 34.68 29.30 25.12
C ILE A 145 33.22 29.28 25.62
N THR A 146 33.04 29.33 26.93
CA THR A 146 31.76 29.58 27.61
C THR A 146 31.44 31.08 27.56
N PRO A 147 30.32 31.52 26.97
CA PRO A 147 29.70 32.78 27.35
C PRO A 147 28.68 32.55 28.46
N THR A 148 28.99 33.06 29.64
CA THR A 148 28.04 33.29 30.73
C THR A 148 26.94 34.23 30.23
N ILE A 149 25.69 33.78 30.21
CA ILE A 149 24.50 34.61 30.00
C ILE A 149 23.60 34.43 31.22
N ASP A 150 23.32 35.54 31.89
CA ASP A 150 22.51 35.63 33.10
C ASP A 150 21.02 35.29 32.83
N PRO A 151 20.31 34.72 33.83
CA PRO A 151 18.89 34.39 33.69
C PRO A 151 18.03 35.66 33.79
N ILE A 152 17.36 36.00 32.68
CA ILE A 152 16.27 36.99 32.67
C ILE A 152 15.05 36.34 33.31
N GLN A 153 14.59 36.98 34.38
CA GLN A 153 13.35 36.68 35.09
C GLN A 153 12.12 37.10 34.29
N ASP A 154 11.06 36.30 34.47
CA ASP A 154 9.65 36.70 34.52
C ASP A 154 8.96 37.16 33.22
N LEU A 155 8.15 36.26 32.64
CA LEU A 155 7.00 36.64 31.83
C LEU A 155 5.89 35.60 32.01
N SER A 156 5.29 35.62 33.20
CA SER A 156 3.91 35.20 33.38
C SER A 156 2.98 36.32 32.90
N THR A 157 1.85 35.95 32.31
CA THR A 157 0.77 36.81 31.78
C THR A 157 0.87 37.10 30.28
N VAL A 158 -0.07 36.52 29.50
CA VAL A 158 -1.01 37.24 28.61
C VAL A 158 -1.78 36.22 27.75
N LEU A 159 -3.07 36.11 28.09
CA LEU A 159 -4.25 35.87 27.23
C LEU A 159 -4.36 34.56 26.42
N ALA A 160 -5.26 33.71 26.92
CA ALA A 160 -5.97 32.68 26.18
C ALA A 160 -6.89 33.28 25.09
N PRO A 161 -6.99 32.67 23.89
CA PRO A 161 -8.10 32.91 22.99
C PRO A 161 -9.25 31.94 23.26
N ASP A 162 -10.31 32.53 23.78
CA ASP A 162 -11.74 32.27 23.57
C ASP A 162 -12.07 31.13 22.57
N ARG A 163 -12.49 29.97 23.09
CA ARG A 163 -13.16 28.92 22.30
C ARG A 163 -14.67 29.13 22.42
N ASN A 164 -15.24 29.83 21.44
CA ASN A 164 -16.67 29.81 21.17
C ASN A 164 -17.15 28.38 20.89
N PRO A 165 -18.11 27.84 21.65
CA PRO A 165 -18.78 26.59 21.28
C PRO A 165 -19.77 26.86 20.13
N LEU A 166 -19.62 26.10 19.04
CA LEU A 166 -20.61 26.06 17.97
C LEU A 166 -21.95 25.51 18.51
N PRO A 167 -23.10 26.04 18.06
CA PRO A 167 -24.40 25.59 18.52
C PRO A 167 -24.69 24.16 18.06
N ALA A 168 -25.17 23.35 19.00
CA ALA A 168 -25.74 22.04 18.74
C ALA A 168 -26.93 22.19 17.78
N THR A 169 -26.79 21.64 16.56
CA THR A 169 -27.93 21.38 15.68
C THR A 169 -28.63 20.13 16.18
N ASP A 170 -29.85 20.32 16.67
CA ASP A 170 -30.84 19.29 17.00
C ASP A 170 -31.09 18.36 15.81
N CYS A 171 -30.67 17.09 15.94
CA CYS A 171 -31.18 16.02 15.10
C CYS A 171 -32.55 15.58 15.66
N PRO A 172 -33.63 15.54 14.85
CA PRO A 172 -34.90 15.01 15.30
C PRO A 172 -34.82 13.50 15.57
N PRO A 173 -35.54 12.98 16.57
CA PRO A 173 -35.54 11.56 16.89
C PRO A 173 -36.14 10.75 15.75
N ALA A 174 -35.40 9.74 15.29
CA ALA A 174 -35.88 8.75 14.35
C ALA A 174 -37.10 8.03 14.94
N SER A 175 -38.23 8.18 14.27
CA SER A 175 -39.46 7.44 14.52
C SER A 175 -39.26 5.95 14.24
N ASN A 176 -39.54 5.13 15.25
CA ASN A 176 -39.65 3.67 15.19
C ASN A 176 -40.56 3.23 14.03
N PRO A 177 -40.10 2.33 13.13
CA PRO A 177 -41.02 1.54 12.32
C PRO A 177 -41.47 0.30 13.10
N THR A 178 -42.71 0.39 13.55
CA THR A 178 -43.78 -0.61 13.44
C THR A 178 -43.37 -2.09 13.31
N SER A 179 -43.78 -2.85 14.33
CA SER A 179 -43.96 -4.29 14.37
C SER A 179 -44.52 -4.86 13.06
N CYS A 180 -43.72 -5.66 12.36
CA CYS A 180 -44.18 -6.52 11.27
C CYS A 180 -44.50 -7.90 11.85
N SER A 181 -45.77 -8.23 11.79
CA SER A 181 -46.40 -9.48 12.19
C SER A 181 -45.86 -10.69 11.44
N THR A 182 -45.56 -11.73 12.21
CA THR A 182 -45.22 -13.08 11.79
C THR A 182 -46.36 -13.67 10.94
N GLN A 183 -46.13 -13.86 9.64
CA GLN A 183 -46.93 -14.74 8.80
C GLN A 183 -46.12 -16.00 8.51
N THR A 184 -46.57 -17.10 9.11
CA THR A 184 -46.26 -18.48 8.74
C THR A 184 -46.78 -18.72 7.31
N HIS A 185 -45.86 -18.93 6.38
CA HIS A 185 -46.17 -19.50 5.07
C HIS A 185 -45.67 -20.95 5.03
N ASP A 186 -46.60 -21.84 4.66
CA ASP A 186 -46.42 -23.26 4.43
C ASP A 186 -45.38 -23.57 3.33
N PRO A 187 -44.77 -24.77 3.34
CA PRO A 187 -43.80 -25.18 2.34
C PRO A 187 -44.50 -25.49 1.00
N VAL A 188 -44.14 -24.76 -0.05
CA VAL A 188 -44.54 -25.06 -1.43
C VAL A 188 -43.48 -25.94 -2.08
N ASP A 189 -43.93 -27.09 -2.56
CA ASP A 189 -43.18 -28.10 -3.29
C ASP A 189 -42.29 -27.54 -4.40
N ALA A 190 -41.05 -28.02 -4.45
CA ALA A 190 -40.09 -27.74 -5.50
C ALA A 190 -40.40 -28.54 -6.77
N PRO A 191 -40.50 -27.89 -7.95
CA PRO A 191 -40.50 -28.61 -9.21
C PRO A 191 -39.06 -28.99 -9.61
N SER A 192 -38.80 -30.30 -9.68
CA SER A 192 -37.63 -30.89 -10.33
C SER A 192 -37.60 -30.53 -11.81
N HIS A 193 -36.75 -29.57 -12.18
CA HIS A 193 -36.43 -29.29 -13.58
C HIS A 193 -35.29 -30.20 -14.04
N THR A 194 -35.67 -31.28 -14.72
CA THR A 194 -34.77 -32.13 -15.51
C THR A 194 -34.20 -31.32 -16.67
N LEU A 195 -32.91 -30.97 -16.61
CA LEU A 195 -32.19 -30.33 -17.71
C LEU A 195 -31.86 -31.37 -18.78
N THR A 196 -32.50 -31.27 -19.94
CA THR A 196 -32.11 -32.00 -21.15
C THR A 196 -30.91 -31.32 -21.82
N PRO A 197 -29.88 -32.05 -22.27
CA PRO A 197 -28.75 -31.48 -22.98
C PRO A 197 -29.19 -31.01 -24.37
N THR A 198 -29.23 -29.70 -24.57
CA THR A 198 -29.44 -29.11 -25.90
C THR A 198 -28.12 -29.19 -26.67
N THR A 199 -28.04 -30.15 -27.59
CA THR A 199 -26.94 -30.28 -28.54
C THR A 199 -27.00 -29.08 -29.48
N ASN A 200 -25.90 -28.32 -29.56
CA ASN A 200 -25.79 -27.12 -30.38
C ASN A 200 -25.07 -27.47 -31.69
N PRO A 201 -25.75 -27.58 -32.85
CA PRO A 201 -25.11 -27.93 -34.11
C PRO A 201 -24.76 -26.64 -34.86
N ASN A 202 -23.66 -25.99 -34.47
CA ASN A 202 -23.11 -24.91 -35.28
C ASN A 202 -21.58 -24.81 -35.12
N LEU A 203 -20.90 -25.88 -35.52
CA LEU A 203 -19.48 -25.87 -35.85
C LEU A 203 -19.37 -25.69 -37.37
N ALA A 204 -19.48 -24.43 -37.81
CA ALA A 204 -19.20 -24.02 -39.17
C ALA A 204 -17.87 -23.25 -39.21
N ALA A 205 -16.89 -23.89 -39.83
CA ALA A 205 -15.76 -23.32 -40.56
C ALA A 205 -14.98 -22.14 -39.93
N THR A 206 -13.82 -22.46 -39.36
CA THR A 206 -12.70 -21.51 -39.21
C THR A 206 -12.14 -21.11 -40.59
N PRO A 207 -12.12 -19.81 -40.95
CA PRO A 207 -11.37 -19.36 -42.11
C PRO A 207 -9.86 -19.33 -41.82
N LYS A 208 -9.12 -19.85 -42.79
CA LYS A 208 -7.65 -19.87 -42.92
C LYS A 208 -7.06 -18.45 -42.77
N PRO A 209 -6.06 -18.21 -41.91
CA PRO A 209 -5.45 -16.88 -41.79
C PRO A 209 -4.68 -16.54 -43.07
N ALA A 210 -5.03 -15.40 -43.65
CA ALA A 210 -4.33 -14.79 -44.78
C ALA A 210 -2.95 -14.31 -44.35
N ALA A 211 -1.98 -14.49 -45.23
CA ALA A 211 -0.59 -14.08 -45.07
C ALA A 211 -0.48 -12.58 -44.79
N ALA A 212 0.37 -12.22 -43.83
CA ALA A 212 0.74 -10.86 -43.52
C ALA A 212 1.51 -10.23 -44.70
N PRO A 213 1.28 -8.95 -45.04
CA PRO A 213 2.09 -8.23 -46.00
C PRO A 213 3.46 -7.86 -45.38
N GLU A 214 4.52 -8.04 -46.17
CA GLU A 214 5.86 -7.54 -45.91
C GLU A 214 5.84 -6.02 -45.67
N GLU A 215 6.32 -5.59 -44.50
CA GLU A 215 6.58 -4.19 -44.18
C GLU A 215 7.91 -3.77 -44.83
N SER A 216 7.79 -3.12 -45.98
CA SER A 216 8.89 -2.47 -46.68
C SER A 216 9.25 -1.11 -46.05
N ASP A 217 10.54 -0.82 -46.06
CA ASP A 217 11.15 0.52 -46.06
C ASP A 217 10.79 1.49 -44.92
N ARG A 218 11.53 1.37 -43.81
CA ARG A 218 11.84 2.53 -42.96
C ARG A 218 13.28 2.97 -43.17
N LYS A 219 13.43 4.10 -43.87
CA LYS A 219 14.69 4.85 -44.07
C LYS A 219 15.39 5.17 -42.73
N PRO A 220 16.72 5.06 -42.66
CA PRO A 220 17.50 5.53 -41.52
C PRO A 220 17.47 7.06 -41.43
N ARG A 221 17.16 7.60 -40.25
CA ARG A 221 17.37 9.01 -39.92
C ARG A 221 18.83 9.20 -39.48
N ASP A 222 19.59 9.90 -40.31
CA ASP A 222 20.90 10.42 -39.95
C ASP A 222 20.79 11.47 -38.84
N GLY A 223 21.20 11.09 -37.64
CA GLY A 223 21.28 11.94 -36.46
C GLY A 223 22.67 11.93 -35.85
N LYS A 224 23.49 12.90 -36.27
CA LYS A 224 24.81 13.30 -35.75
C LYS A 224 25.22 12.72 -34.38
N GLN A 225 26.13 11.74 -34.40
CA GLN A 225 26.89 11.32 -33.22
C GLN A 225 27.93 12.38 -32.83
N LYS A 226 27.78 12.94 -31.63
CA LYS A 226 28.80 13.75 -30.97
C LYS A 226 29.77 12.79 -30.25
N LYS A 227 30.98 12.65 -30.80
CA LYS A 227 32.10 11.90 -30.21
C LYS A 227 32.36 12.35 -28.75
N ARG A 228 32.23 11.44 -27.80
CA ARG A 228 33.03 11.44 -26.56
C ARG A 228 33.54 10.03 -26.32
N HIS A 229 34.86 9.89 -26.42
CA HIS A 229 35.60 8.70 -26.00
C HIS A 229 35.51 8.54 -24.48
N LYS A 230 35.05 7.39 -24.00
CA LYS A 230 35.78 6.64 -22.96
C LYS A 230 35.37 5.17 -23.00
N LYS A 231 36.36 4.32 -23.25
CA LYS A 231 36.32 2.87 -23.39
C LYS A 231 36.26 2.26 -21.98
N VAL A 232 35.15 1.60 -21.64
CA VAL A 232 35.10 0.60 -20.55
C VAL A 232 34.27 -0.56 -21.08
N SER A 233 34.94 -1.69 -21.28
CA SER A 233 34.38 -2.96 -21.70
C SER A 233 33.71 -3.65 -20.52
N GLY A 234 32.41 -3.92 -20.62
CA GLY A 234 31.67 -4.80 -19.73
C GLY A 234 30.37 -5.18 -20.42
N SER A 235 30.27 -6.44 -20.82
CA SER A 235 29.10 -7.07 -21.44
C SER A 235 27.87 -7.08 -20.50
N PRO A 236 26.64 -6.89 -20.98
CA PRO A 236 25.44 -7.03 -20.17
C PRO A 236 24.90 -8.47 -20.22
N PRO A 237 24.43 -9.04 -19.10
CA PRO A 237 23.52 -10.18 -19.18
C PRO A 237 22.09 -9.65 -19.34
N GLU A 238 21.47 -10.01 -20.46
CA GLU A 238 20.02 -9.98 -20.61
C GLU A 238 19.43 -11.11 -19.76
N HIS A 239 18.83 -10.77 -18.63
CA HIS A 239 17.87 -11.63 -17.96
C HIS A 239 16.57 -10.85 -17.78
N LEU A 240 15.60 -11.13 -18.66
CA LEU A 240 14.18 -10.96 -18.36
C LEU A 240 13.84 -11.89 -17.20
N ALA A 241 13.98 -11.38 -15.98
CA ALA A 241 13.53 -12.05 -14.78
C ALA A 241 12.04 -11.74 -14.58
N THR A 242 11.17 -12.56 -15.19
CA THR A 242 9.80 -12.72 -14.71
C THR A 242 9.89 -13.52 -13.41
N GLN A 243 10.19 -12.85 -12.30
CA GLN A 243 10.14 -13.50 -10.99
C GLN A 243 8.71 -13.46 -10.47
N SER A 244 8.10 -14.64 -10.47
CA SER A 244 6.85 -14.93 -9.78
C SER A 244 7.11 -14.77 -8.29
N ALA A 245 6.50 -13.76 -7.66
CA ALA A 245 6.49 -13.63 -6.22
C ALA A 245 5.71 -14.79 -5.62
N THR A 246 6.41 -15.70 -4.96
CA THR A 246 5.81 -16.73 -4.09
C THR A 246 5.22 -16.01 -2.89
N ALA A 247 3.90 -16.09 -2.67
CA ALA A 247 3.33 -15.57 -1.43
C ALA A 247 3.84 -16.42 -0.27
N ILE A 248 4.47 -15.75 0.68
CA ILE A 248 4.81 -16.29 1.99
C ILE A 248 4.03 -15.48 3.03
N ARG A 249 3.57 -16.20 4.04
CA ARG A 249 2.61 -15.80 5.09
C ARG A 249 3.16 -14.77 6.05
#